data_AF-A0A0N4YIH7-F1
#
_entry.id   AF-A0A0N4YIH7-F1
#
_cell.length_a   1.000
_cell.length_b   1.000
_cell.length_c   1.000
_cell.angle_alpha   90.00
_cell.angle_beta   90.00
_cell.angle_gamma   90.00
#
_symmetry.space_group_name_H-M   'P 1'
#
loop_
_entity.id
_entity.type
_entity.pdbx_description
1 polymer ?
#
loop_
_entity_poly.entity_id
_entity_poly.type
_entity_poly.pdbx_seq_one_letter_code
_entity_poly.pdbx_strand_id
1 'polypeptide(L)'
;MRPSSHRATIAHLVDEGLRPAEITRRLPINDRTVRKTVAQYRQRGHHQPLPKPGRPRTVNVPGIRKTIKKRVQRNDQVSLNRIASDLNISR
;
A
#
# COMPACT_ATOMS: atom_id res chain seq x y z
N MET A 1 5.89 -1.21 1.27
CA MET A 1 5.75 -2.54 0.64
C MET A 1 6.56 -2.54 -0.64
N ARG A 2 7.37 -3.56 -0.91
CA ARG A 2 8.01 -3.68 -2.23
C ARG A 2 6.92 -3.96 -3.28
N PRO A 3 6.90 -3.26 -4.42
CA PRO A 3 5.99 -3.61 -5.50
C PRO A 3 6.28 -5.05 -5.97
N SER A 4 5.23 -5.80 -6.31
CA SER A 4 5.39 -7.14 -6.90
C SER A 4 6.07 -7.01 -8.26
N SER A 5 7.17 -7.72 -8.48
CA SER A 5 7.91 -7.75 -9.75
C SER A 5 6.98 -8.05 -10.94
N HIS A 6 6.05 -8.97 -10.75
CA HIS A 6 5.07 -9.38 -11.76
C HIS A 6 4.17 -8.25 -12.25
N ARG A 7 3.85 -7.24 -11.41
CA ARG A 7 2.97 -6.13 -11.83
C ARG A 7 3.67 -5.20 -12.82
N ALA A 8 4.96 -4.97 -12.64
CA ALA A 8 5.75 -4.19 -13.59
C ALA A 8 5.86 -4.92 -14.93
N THR A 9 6.10 -6.24 -14.90
CA THR A 9 6.13 -7.06 -16.12
C THR A 9 4.78 -7.07 -16.84
N ILE A 10 3.66 -7.20 -16.12
CA ILE A 10 2.32 -7.12 -16.73
C ILE A 10 2.11 -5.76 -17.41
N ALA A 11 2.53 -4.66 -16.79
CA ALA A 11 2.41 -3.33 -17.40
C ALA A 11 3.24 -3.23 -18.70
N HIS A 12 4.49 -3.68 -18.68
CA HIS A 12 5.34 -3.73 -19.87
C HIS A 12 4.72 -4.53 -21.02
N LEU A 13 4.17 -5.72 -20.73
CA LEU A 13 3.52 -6.55 -21.74
C LEU A 13 2.23 -5.91 -22.29
N VAL A 14 1.53 -5.12 -21.47
CA VAL A 14 0.38 -4.33 -21.94
C VAL A 14 0.83 -3.21 -22.87
N ASP A 15 1.95 -2.54 -22.55
CA ASP A 15 2.53 -1.50 -23.40
C ASP A 15 3.04 -2.07 -24.74
N GLU A 16 3.53 -3.31 -24.75
CA GLU A 16 3.83 -4.08 -25.98
C GLU A 16 2.56 -4.50 -26.78
N GLY A 17 1.36 -4.24 -26.26
CA GLY A 17 0.10 -4.52 -26.94
C GLY A 17 -0.47 -5.93 -26.72
N LEU A 18 0.09 -6.70 -25.80
CA LEU A 18 -0.37 -8.07 -25.54
C LEU A 18 -1.74 -8.11 -24.86
N ARG A 19 -2.54 -9.11 -25.25
CA ARG A 19 -3.85 -9.35 -24.64
C ARG A 19 -3.68 -10.02 -23.27
N PRO A 20 -4.54 -9.71 -22.27
CA PRO A 20 -4.46 -10.33 -20.94
C PRO A 20 -4.45 -11.87 -20.94
N ALA A 21 -5.16 -12.50 -21.87
CA ALA A 21 -5.16 -13.95 -22.02
C ALA A 21 -3.78 -14.51 -22.42
N GLU A 22 -3.03 -13.78 -23.25
CA GLU A 22 -1.68 -14.15 -23.67
C GLU A 22 -0.67 -13.90 -22.55
N ILE A 23 -0.83 -12.81 -21.81
CA ILE A 23 -0.02 -12.50 -20.61
C ILE A 23 -0.15 -13.63 -19.58
N THR A 24 -1.35 -14.16 -19.34
CA THR A 24 -1.59 -15.32 -18.46
C THR A 24 -0.94 -16.61 -18.96
N ARG A 25 -0.74 -16.77 -20.27
CA ARG A 25 -0.03 -17.93 -20.83
C ARG A 25 1.48 -17.78 -20.68
N ARG A 26 2.01 -16.56 -20.83
CA ARG A 26 3.45 -16.24 -20.70
C ARG A 26 3.91 -16.20 -19.24
N LEU A 27 3.12 -15.59 -18.38
CA LEU A 27 3.37 -15.52 -16.94
C LEU A 27 2.47 -16.55 -16.26
N PRO A 28 2.99 -17.52 -15.49
CA PRO A 28 2.19 -18.50 -14.75
C PRO A 28 1.47 -17.85 -13.55
N ILE A 29 0.63 -16.85 -13.84
CA ILE A 29 -0.14 -16.04 -12.89
C ILE A 29 -1.61 -16.29 -13.20
N ASN A 30 -2.44 -16.35 -12.15
CA ASN A 30 -3.88 -16.47 -12.33
C ASN A 30 -4.45 -15.33 -13.20
N ASP A 31 -5.25 -15.69 -14.22
CA ASP A 31 -5.96 -14.79 -15.12
C ASP A 31 -6.68 -13.63 -14.38
N ARG A 32 -7.31 -13.93 -13.24
CA ARG A 32 -8.00 -12.92 -12.42
C ARG A 32 -7.04 -11.81 -11.96
N THR A 33 -5.83 -12.19 -11.57
CA THR A 33 -4.79 -11.27 -11.12
C THR A 33 -4.26 -10.42 -12.28
N VAL A 34 -4.05 -11.02 -13.45
CA VAL A 34 -3.65 -10.31 -14.66
C VAL A 34 -4.72 -9.29 -15.02
N ARG A 35 -5.99 -9.70 -15.19
CA ARG A 35 -7.09 -8.79 -15.52
C ARG A 35 -7.24 -7.63 -14.53
N LYS A 36 -7.16 -7.90 -13.22
CA LYS A 36 -7.25 -6.87 -12.18
C LYS A 36 -6.08 -5.87 -12.27
N THR A 37 -4.87 -6.36 -12.55
CA THR A 37 -3.68 -5.52 -12.68
C THR A 37 -3.74 -4.67 -13.94
N VAL A 38 -4.14 -5.25 -15.08
CA VAL A 38 -4.33 -4.53 -16.34
C VAL A 38 -5.40 -3.45 -16.21
N ALA A 39 -6.54 -3.77 -15.59
CA ALA A 39 -7.60 -2.79 -15.36
C ALA A 39 -7.12 -1.62 -14.48
N GLN A 40 -6.39 -1.93 -13.39
CA GLN A 40 -5.82 -0.89 -12.53
C GLN A 40 -4.79 -0.03 -13.28
N TYR A 41 -3.94 -0.66 -14.09
CA TYR A 41 -2.92 0.03 -14.89
C TYR A 41 -3.55 0.99 -15.88
N ARG A 42 -4.56 0.53 -16.63
CA ARG A 42 -5.31 1.38 -17.58
C ARG A 42 -6.04 2.54 -16.89
N GLN A 43 -6.55 2.32 -15.68
CA GLN A 43 -7.27 3.36 -14.94
C GLN A 43 -6.36 4.44 -14.36
N ARG A 44 -5.16 4.07 -13.89
CA ARG A 44 -4.30 4.95 -13.07
C ARG A 44 -2.98 5.33 -13.72
N GLY A 45 -2.59 4.65 -14.80
CA GLY A 45 -1.32 4.85 -15.49
C GLY A 45 -0.09 4.30 -14.76
N HIS A 46 -0.26 3.57 -13.65
CA HIS A 46 0.87 3.01 -12.91
C HIS A 46 0.59 1.61 -12.34
N HIS A 47 1.63 0.80 -12.21
CA HIS A 47 1.55 -0.58 -11.73
C HIS A 47 1.67 -0.71 -10.21
N GLN A 48 1.93 0.38 -9.49
CA GLN A 48 2.03 0.36 -8.03
C GLN A 48 0.75 -0.16 -7.36
N PRO A 49 0.85 -0.96 -6.29
CA PRO A 49 -0.32 -1.42 -5.56
C PRO A 49 -1.05 -0.24 -4.91
N LEU A 50 -2.37 -0.37 -4.80
CA LEU A 50 -3.18 0.57 -4.04
C LEU A 50 -2.78 0.54 -2.55
N PRO A 51 -2.77 1.70 -1.86
CA PRO A 51 -2.72 1.70 -0.41
C PRO A 51 -3.91 0.88 0.11
N LYS A 52 -3.67 0.10 1.17
CA LYS A 52 -4.73 -0.73 1.74
C LYS A 52 -5.88 0.17 2.18
N PRO A 53 -7.13 -0.09 1.75
CA PRO A 53 -8.27 0.59 2.30
C PRO A 53 -8.37 0.22 3.79
N GLY A 54 -8.53 1.22 4.65
CA GLY A 54 -8.60 1.00 6.08
C GLY A 54 -8.84 2.31 6.81
N ARG A 55 -9.45 2.21 8.00
CA ARG A 55 -9.62 3.37 8.88
C ARG A 55 -8.23 3.86 9.31
N PRO A 56 -7.97 5.19 9.22
CA PRO A 56 -6.75 5.75 9.79
C PRO A 56 -6.56 5.33 11.25
N ARG A 57 -5.31 5.18 11.67
CA ARG A 57 -5.00 4.94 13.09
C ARG A 57 -5.28 6.23 13.84
N THR A 58 -6.26 6.23 14.74
CA THR A 58 -6.63 7.42 15.52
C THR A 58 -6.10 7.35 16.95
N VAL A 59 -5.98 8.52 17.59
CA VAL A 59 -5.53 8.65 19.00
C VAL A 59 -6.43 7.89 19.98
N ASN A 60 -7.71 7.74 19.67
CA ASN A 60 -8.71 7.17 20.57
C ASN A 60 -8.58 5.65 20.78
N VAL A 61 -7.73 4.96 20.03
CA VAL A 61 -7.49 3.53 20.24
C VAL A 61 -6.73 3.32 21.57
N PRO A 62 -7.23 2.48 22.50
CA PRO A 62 -6.61 2.30 23.82
C PRO A 62 -5.12 1.92 23.78
N GLY A 63 -4.73 1.04 22.85
CA GLY A 63 -3.32 0.65 22.66
C GLY A 63 -2.42 1.81 22.21
N ILE A 64 -2.95 2.74 21.42
CA ILE A 64 -2.25 3.95 20.99
C ILE A 64 -2.09 4.91 22.18
N ARG A 65 -3.15 5.14 22.97
CA ARG A 65 -3.06 5.96 24.18
C ARG A 65 -2.01 5.44 25.16
N LYS A 66 -1.97 4.12 25.38
CA LYS A 66 -0.95 3.46 26.22
C LYS A 66 0.47 3.68 25.69
N THR A 67 0.64 3.66 24.38
CA THR A 67 1.94 3.90 23.72
C THR A 67 2.37 5.35 23.86
N ILE A 68 1.47 6.30 23.63
CA ILE A 68 1.72 7.74 23.80
C ILE A 68 2.12 8.03 25.25
N LYS A 69 1.34 7.55 26.23
CA LYS A 69 1.64 7.73 27.66
C LYS A 69 3.05 7.23 28.02
N LYS A 70 3.43 6.05 27.53
CA LYS A 70 4.78 5.50 27.75
C LYS A 70 5.89 6.30 27.06
N ARG A 71 5.62 6.97 25.93
CA ARG A 71 6.63 7.80 25.24
C ARG A 71 6.88 9.11 26.00
N VAL A 72 5.80 9.79 26.39
CA VAL A 72 5.88 11.00 27.22
C VAL A 72 6.60 10.73 28.54
N GLN A 73 6.32 9.58 29.18
CA GLN A 73 6.99 9.20 30.43
C GLN A 73 8.50 8.95 30.27
N ARG A 74 8.95 8.45 29.11
CA ARG A 74 10.38 8.18 28.87
C ARG A 74 11.16 9.41 28.44
N ASN A 75 10.51 10.32 27.72
CA ASN A 75 11.10 11.57 27.24
C ASN A 75 10.00 12.63 27.17
N ASP A 76 9.94 13.46 28.20
CA ASP A 76 8.93 14.50 28.39
C ASP A 76 9.15 15.73 27.49
N GLN A 77 10.36 15.89 26.96
CA GLN A 77 10.73 16.98 26.03
C GLN A 77 10.16 16.78 24.62
N VAL A 78 9.57 15.62 24.31
CA VAL A 78 9.03 15.33 22.98
C VAL A 78 7.60 15.86 22.86
N SER A 79 7.37 16.70 21.86
CA SER A 79 6.04 17.20 21.56
C SER A 79 5.07 16.08 21.14
N LEU A 80 3.79 16.22 21.50
CA LEU A 80 2.75 15.26 21.11
C LEU A 80 2.60 15.14 19.59
N ASN A 81 2.82 16.23 18.85
CA ASN A 81 2.79 16.21 17.39
C ASN A 81 3.91 15.32 16.82
N ARG A 82 5.12 15.40 17.39
CA ARG A 82 6.23 14.51 17.00
C ARG A 82 5.89 13.05 17.26
N ILE A 83 5.32 12.74 18.43
CA ILE A 83 4.87 11.39 18.77
C ILE A 83 3.79 10.89 17.79
N ALA A 84 2.83 11.73 17.42
CA ALA A 84 1.75 11.37 16.50
C ALA A 84 2.28 11.10 15.08
N SER A 85 3.17 11.94 14.57
CA SER A 85 3.84 11.75 13.27
C SER A 85 4.63 10.44 13.24
N ASP A 86 5.44 10.17 14.26
CA ASP A 86 6.24 8.94 14.34
C ASP A 86 5.36 7.67 14.39
N LEU A 87 4.17 7.76 14.98
CA LEU A 87 3.23 6.64 15.08
C LEU A 87 2.29 6.54 13.87
N ASN A 88 2.37 7.48 12.90
CA ASN A 88 1.45 7.62 11.77
C ASN A 88 -0.02 7.65 12.23
N ILE A 89 -0.31 8.46 13.24
CA ILE A 89 -1.64 8.63 13.81
C ILE A 89 -2.29 9.86 13.19
N SER A 90 -3.52 9.71 12.70
CA SER A 90 -4.34 10.85 12.32
C SER A 90 -4.89 11.53 13.57
N ARG A 91 -4.93 12.86 13.56
CA ARG A 91 -5.62 13.65 14.58
C ARG A 91 -7.12 13.33 14.57
#